data_AF-A0A4V1X5J0-F1
#
_entry.id   AF-A0A4V1X5J0-F1
#
_cell.length_a   1.000
_cell.length_b   1.000
_cell.length_c   1.000
_cell.angle_alpha   90.00
_cell.angle_beta   90.00
_cell.angle_gamma   90.00
#
_symmetry.space_group_name_H-M   'P 1'
#
loop_
_entity.id
_entity.type
_entity.pdbx_description
1 polymer ?
#
loop_
_entity_poly.entity_id
_entity_poly.type
_entity_poly.pdbx_seq_one_letter_code
_entity_poly.pdbx_strand_id
1 'polypeptide(L)'
;MAPPLTVRNLTPVSITIQRVERFEDPSTLQSKPSGYFLGSQNSTSAAPTSPELSGHAQSFNHQDLDILLQPFESYTLRFPDSEQSSNTSTISNPTLRITVRTSHGERHRIDAHPSYTQKSTQSFTPLSGISSTTYKALFHPSKPVPHLSIHVNHLPDYTSWMSTLPDDLPLSAISIPGTHNSHTHYRALPSVRCQVHDVKTQLENGIRFLDIRVQPTHATDASKKDLYLVHGAFPVSLTGPKYLEPILKTCYDFLRENPSETVLVSLKREGVGSATDEHLARVLEEQYITPNARHWYTENAIPYLGAVRSKLILVRRYNVAQIENSYSSPDCRNGGLDATAWPHNATHAVFPSQSSSPTFCLQDFCEVMVPDIIPTKMQHCNDHLVRSAAAIHPIPGITTDVTNPVPPGPLYLNFLSGSNFWKKSCWPGAISKIVNRGTEEWLCEGHHLEAPNTTSRHPDVTDEGEEKGIKRAKSGDGSTGVVVMDHVGEHGDWELVKLIVGMNMGVLAKMKTLGKS
;
A
#
# COMPACT_ATOMS: atom_id res chain seq x y z
N MET A 1 8.57 22.21 27.01
CA MET A 1 8.87 20.83 26.58
C MET A 1 8.84 20.74 25.06
N ALA A 2 9.90 20.23 24.44
CA ALA A 2 9.88 19.97 23.00
C ALA A 2 8.91 18.81 22.71
N PRO A 3 8.07 18.90 21.67
CA PRO A 3 7.12 17.83 21.34
C PRO A 3 7.83 16.51 21.04
N PRO A 4 7.29 15.36 21.48
CA PRO A 4 7.88 14.05 21.19
C PRO A 4 7.81 13.73 19.70
N LEU A 5 8.70 12.86 19.23
CA LEU A 5 8.71 12.35 17.86
C LEU A 5 8.97 10.84 17.87
N THR A 6 8.07 10.05 17.28
CA THR A 6 8.30 8.62 17.10
C THR A 6 9.10 8.38 15.84
N VAL A 7 10.26 7.74 15.96
CA VAL A 7 11.09 7.30 14.84
C VAL A 7 10.82 5.81 14.63
N ARG A 8 10.54 5.43 13.38
CA ARG A 8 10.19 4.07 13.00
C ARG A 8 11.10 3.55 11.90
N ASN A 9 11.59 2.31 12.05
CA ASN A 9 12.41 1.65 11.05
C ASN A 9 11.55 0.81 10.09
N LEU A 10 11.31 1.30 8.87
CA LEU A 10 10.70 0.55 7.76
C LEU A 10 11.75 0.19 6.69
N THR A 11 12.94 -0.23 7.14
CA THR A 11 14.01 -0.75 6.28
C THR A 11 14.26 -2.23 6.56
N PRO A 12 14.78 -3.01 5.59
CA PRO A 12 15.09 -4.43 5.80
C PRO A 12 16.37 -4.64 6.63
N VAL A 13 16.98 -3.58 7.15
CA VAL A 13 18.22 -3.61 7.94
C VAL A 13 18.00 -2.90 9.28
N SER A 14 18.83 -3.24 10.27
CA SER A 14 18.79 -2.53 11.55
C SER A 14 19.34 -1.11 11.42
N ILE A 15 18.71 -0.15 12.11
CA ILE A 15 19.15 1.24 12.18
C ILE A 15 19.43 1.61 13.63
N THR A 16 20.58 2.22 13.90
CA THR A 16 20.91 2.77 15.22
C THR A 16 20.68 4.28 15.22
N ILE A 17 19.80 4.79 16.09
CA ILE A 17 19.70 6.23 16.36
C ILE A 17 20.87 6.61 17.27
N GLN A 18 21.84 7.34 16.74
CA GLN A 18 23.08 7.67 17.44
C GLN A 18 23.01 8.99 18.20
N ARG A 19 22.27 9.96 17.67
CA ARG A 19 22.28 11.32 18.22
C ARG A 19 21.06 12.08 17.77
N VAL A 20 20.53 12.90 18.67
CA VAL A 20 19.50 13.90 18.39
C VAL A 20 19.98 15.26 18.85
N GLU A 21 19.93 16.23 17.96
CA GLU A 21 20.30 17.62 18.22
C GLU A 21 19.08 18.51 18.05
N ARG A 22 19.00 19.58 18.85
CA ARG A 22 17.90 20.54 18.82
C ARG A 22 18.43 21.91 18.44
N PHE A 23 17.76 22.59 17.51
CA PHE A 23 18.10 23.95 17.11
C PHE A 23 16.85 24.73 16.70
N GLU A 24 16.94 26.06 16.70
CA GLU A 24 15.87 26.94 16.22
C GLU A 24 15.75 26.88 14.70
N ASP A 25 14.52 26.72 14.20
CA ASP A 25 14.22 26.84 12.78
C ASP A 25 13.91 28.30 12.44
N PRO A 26 14.71 28.98 11.58
CA PRO A 26 14.45 30.36 11.17
C PRO A 26 13.09 30.56 10.49
N SER A 27 12.49 29.51 9.94
CA SER A 27 11.23 29.57 9.18
C SER A 27 9.96 29.54 10.04
N THR A 28 10.07 29.28 11.35
CA THR A 28 8.92 29.29 12.29
C THR A 28 8.23 30.65 12.42
N LEU A 29 8.85 31.74 11.95
CA LEU A 29 8.25 33.08 11.90
C LEU A 29 7.31 33.31 10.70
N GLN A 30 7.30 32.45 9.68
CA GLN A 30 6.51 32.67 8.44
C GLN A 30 5.14 31.96 8.41
N SER A 31 4.85 31.06 9.35
CA SER A 31 3.56 30.35 9.41
C SER A 31 2.61 30.94 10.47
N LYS A 32 2.25 32.22 10.32
CA LYS A 32 1.04 32.77 10.99
C LYS A 32 -0.14 32.75 10.02
N PRO A 33 -1.37 32.44 10.50
CA PRO A 33 -2.53 32.39 9.63
C PRO A 33 -2.97 33.83 9.32
N SER A 34 -2.74 34.29 8.09
CA SER A 34 -3.32 35.53 7.58
C SER A 34 -3.86 35.31 6.18
N GLY A 35 -5.17 35.49 6.03
CA GLY A 35 -5.80 36.18 4.91
C GLY A 35 -5.71 35.56 3.52
N TYR A 36 -6.88 35.19 3.00
CA TYR A 36 -7.18 34.91 1.59
C TYR A 36 -6.39 35.76 0.59
N PHE A 37 -5.61 35.11 -0.28
CA PHE A 37 -5.23 35.66 -1.59
C PHE A 37 -5.29 34.57 -2.67
N LEU A 38 -6.08 34.86 -3.72
CA LEU A 38 -6.20 34.09 -4.94
C LEU A 38 -4.92 34.27 -5.79
N GLY A 39 -4.21 33.19 -6.08
CA GLY A 39 -3.05 33.17 -6.96
C GLY A 39 -2.57 31.75 -7.29
N SER A 40 -2.24 31.51 -8.55
CA SER A 40 -1.88 30.24 -9.23
C SER A 40 -1.10 29.20 -8.42
N GLN A 41 -1.59 27.95 -8.38
CA GLN A 41 -0.93 26.82 -7.71
C GLN A 41 0.08 26.12 -8.63
N ASN A 42 1.37 26.41 -8.42
CA ASN A 42 2.44 25.43 -8.56
C ASN A 42 2.78 24.93 -7.16
N SER A 43 2.50 23.65 -6.87
CA SER A 43 2.83 23.03 -5.59
C SER A 43 4.34 22.87 -5.44
N THR A 44 4.99 23.86 -4.83
CA THR A 44 6.36 23.74 -4.32
C THR A 44 6.29 23.56 -2.80
N SER A 45 6.93 22.50 -2.34
CA SER A 45 7.11 22.11 -0.94
C SER A 45 7.62 23.30 -0.11
N ALA A 46 6.91 23.66 0.96
CA ALA A 46 7.36 24.66 1.93
C ALA A 46 8.35 24.06 2.95
N ALA A 47 9.21 23.15 2.53
CA ALA A 47 10.35 22.67 3.31
C ALA A 47 11.63 23.33 2.78
N PRO A 48 12.40 24.07 3.62
CA PRO A 48 13.66 24.65 3.18
C PRO A 48 14.66 23.57 2.78
N THR A 49 15.50 23.87 1.80
CA THR A 49 16.58 22.96 1.40
C THR A 49 17.70 22.97 2.45
N SER A 50 18.28 21.79 2.71
CA SER A 50 19.35 21.56 3.71
C SER A 50 20.54 22.55 3.74
N PRO A 51 20.94 23.24 2.66
CA PRO A 51 22.08 24.16 2.70
C PRO A 51 21.82 25.44 3.53
N GLU A 52 20.61 26.00 3.47
CA GLU A 52 20.28 27.31 4.05
C GLU A 52 20.19 27.30 5.59
N LEU A 53 19.98 26.13 6.19
CA LEU A 53 19.89 25.94 7.64
C LEU A 53 21.25 25.82 8.35
N SER A 54 22.34 25.65 7.60
CA SER A 54 23.69 25.47 8.17
C SER A 54 24.31 26.74 8.74
N GLY A 55 23.83 27.92 8.32
CA GLY A 55 24.44 29.22 8.64
C GLY A 55 24.18 29.79 10.04
N HIS A 56 23.18 29.28 10.78
CA HIS A 56 22.69 29.94 12.00
C HIS A 56 22.49 29.03 13.23
N ALA A 57 23.04 27.82 13.23
CA ALA A 57 22.88 26.87 14.36
C ALA A 57 23.85 27.19 15.53
N GLN A 58 23.49 28.11 16.42
CA GLN A 58 24.15 28.28 17.73
C GLN A 58 23.14 28.18 18.88
N SER A 59 22.86 26.94 19.30
CA SER A 59 22.52 26.55 20.69
C SER A 59 22.44 25.02 20.77
N PHE A 60 23.54 24.36 21.16
CA PHE A 60 23.67 22.90 21.11
C PHE A 60 23.18 22.23 22.38
N ASN A 61 21.88 21.91 22.44
CA ASN A 61 21.43 20.78 23.27
C ASN A 61 21.43 19.54 22.39
N HIS A 62 22.42 18.65 22.61
CA HIS A 62 22.51 17.35 21.95
C HIS A 62 22.30 16.24 22.98
N GLN A 63 21.70 15.15 22.51
CA GLN A 63 21.56 13.91 23.26
C GLN A 63 22.15 12.80 22.41
N ASP A 64 23.27 12.25 22.86
CA ASP A 64 23.80 11.03 22.26
C ASP A 64 22.94 9.85 22.72
N LEU A 65 22.54 9.05 21.76
CA LEU A 65 21.68 7.88 21.91
C LEU A 65 22.42 6.67 21.35
N ASP A 66 22.03 5.47 21.78
CA ASP A 66 22.48 4.23 21.15
C ASP A 66 21.29 3.26 21.09
N ILE A 67 20.24 3.71 20.39
CA ILE A 67 18.99 2.98 20.27
C ILE A 67 19.01 2.21 18.96
N LEU A 68 19.16 0.89 19.06
CA LEU A 68 19.09 -0.03 17.94
C LEU A 68 17.63 -0.39 17.63
N LEU A 69 17.17 -0.06 16.43
CA LEU A 69 15.87 -0.44 15.90
C LEU A 69 16.03 -1.53 14.84
N GLN A 70 15.47 -2.70 15.11
CA GLN A 70 15.27 -3.74 14.11
C GLN A 70 14.19 -3.32 13.09
N PRO A 71 14.07 -4.01 11.94
CA PRO A 71 12.96 -3.79 11.01
C PRO A 71 11.60 -3.80 11.72
N PHE A 72 10.71 -2.90 11.32
CA PHE A 72 9.40 -2.58 11.91
C PHE A 72 9.40 -1.94 13.30
N GLU A 73 10.49 -1.96 14.06
CA GLU A 73 10.52 -1.38 15.40
C GLU A 73 10.43 0.15 15.40
N SER A 74 9.99 0.70 16.53
CA SER A 74 9.89 2.15 16.72
C SER A 74 10.33 2.58 18.11
N TYR A 75 10.75 3.84 18.20
CA TYR A 75 11.14 4.48 19.44
C TYR A 75 10.65 5.93 19.49
N THR A 76 10.04 6.32 20.61
CA THR A 76 9.59 7.70 20.81
C THR A 76 10.68 8.52 21.48
N LEU A 77 11.23 9.48 20.74
CA LEU A 77 12.12 10.50 21.26
C LEU A 77 11.34 11.38 22.25
N ARG A 78 11.73 11.33 23.53
CA ARG A 78 11.18 12.18 24.59
C ARG A 78 12.29 13.08 25.13
N PHE A 79 11.92 14.31 25.42
CA PHE A 79 12.85 15.34 25.85
C PHE A 79 12.45 15.80 27.25
N PRO A 80 13.03 15.21 28.32
CA PRO A 80 12.74 15.64 29.68
C PRO A 80 13.13 17.11 29.87
N ASP A 81 12.39 17.79 30.74
CA ASP A 81 12.76 19.13 31.21
C ASP A 81 14.04 18.97 32.03
N SER A 82 15.21 19.24 31.45
CA SER A 82 16.44 19.32 32.25
C SER A 82 16.29 20.46 33.25
N GLU A 83 16.65 20.21 34.50
CA GLU A 83 16.67 21.21 35.57
C GLU A 83 17.30 22.52 35.07
N GLN A 84 16.62 23.61 35.41
CA GLN A 84 16.88 24.97 34.97
C GLN A 84 18.33 25.38 35.24
N SER A 85 19.22 25.29 34.25
CA SER A 85 20.38 26.17 34.19
C SER A 85 19.93 27.53 33.64
N SER A 86 19.92 28.52 34.52
CA SER A 86 19.23 29.80 34.42
C SER A 86 19.77 30.80 33.38
N ASN A 87 20.09 30.41 32.14
CA ASN A 87 20.57 31.37 31.13
C ASN A 87 20.35 31.01 29.64
N THR A 88 19.58 29.98 29.29
CA THR A 88 19.31 29.65 27.87
C THR A 88 17.82 29.76 27.54
N SER A 89 17.49 30.55 26.52
CA SER A 89 16.15 30.68 25.96
C SER A 89 15.54 29.31 25.69
N THR A 90 14.39 29.02 26.32
CA THR A 90 13.62 27.80 26.07
C THR A 90 13.04 27.84 24.66
N ILE A 91 13.63 27.07 23.75
CA ILE A 91 13.10 26.86 22.40
C ILE A 91 11.80 26.04 22.53
N SER A 92 10.65 26.67 22.26
CA SER A 92 9.34 26.06 22.47
C SER A 92 8.97 25.01 21.41
N ASN A 93 9.62 25.03 20.24
CA ASN A 93 9.44 24.07 19.15
C ASN A 93 10.74 23.92 18.34
N PRO A 94 11.72 23.15 18.81
CA PRO A 94 12.98 23.00 18.09
C PRO A 94 12.82 22.07 16.88
N THR A 95 13.58 22.33 15.82
CA THR A 95 13.85 21.32 14.80
C THR A 95 14.80 20.28 15.39
N LEU A 96 14.48 19.01 15.15
CA LEU A 96 15.27 17.86 15.56
C LEU A 96 16.16 17.42 14.41
N ARG A 97 17.46 17.37 14.65
CA ARG A 97 18.43 16.73 13.75
C ARG A 97 18.76 15.36 14.27
N ILE A 98 18.38 14.34 13.53
CA ILE A 98 18.53 12.94 13.89
C ILE A 98 19.68 12.36 13.07
N THR A 99 20.70 11.84 13.75
CA THR A 99 21.78 11.09 13.13
C THR A 99 21.56 9.61 13.36
N VAL A 100 21.53 8.85 12.27
CA VAL A 100 21.38 7.40 12.28
C VAL A 100 22.60 6.71 11.69
N ARG A 101 22.87 5.49 12.15
CA ARG A 101 23.91 4.61 11.61
C ARG A 101 23.28 3.30 11.14
N THR A 102 23.64 2.86 9.94
CA THR A 102 23.20 1.58 9.38
C THR A 102 24.04 0.42 9.93
N SER A 103 23.59 -0.82 9.73
CA SER A 103 24.36 -2.03 10.07
C SER A 103 25.74 -2.09 9.38
N HIS A 104 25.89 -1.43 8.22
CA HIS A 104 27.15 -1.33 7.48
C HIS A 104 28.07 -0.19 7.96
N GLY A 105 27.68 0.53 9.01
CA GLY A 105 28.46 1.62 9.59
C GLY A 105 28.32 2.98 8.88
N GLU A 106 27.49 3.07 7.84
CA GLU A 106 27.20 4.33 7.15
C GLU A 106 26.38 5.25 8.07
N ARG A 107 26.78 6.52 8.18
CA ARG A 107 26.04 7.53 8.95
C ARG A 107 25.24 8.44 8.04
N HIS A 108 24.01 8.72 8.45
CA HIS A 108 23.08 9.56 7.72
C HIS A 108 22.40 10.53 8.69
N ARG A 109 21.99 11.68 8.16
CA ARG A 109 21.31 12.74 8.92
C ARG A 109 19.98 13.10 8.27
N ILE A 110 19.00 13.41 9.11
CA ILE A 110 17.76 14.05 8.68
C ILE A 110 17.32 15.09 9.70
N ASP A 111 16.68 16.15 9.22
CA ASP A 111 16.10 17.19 10.05
C ASP A 111 14.57 17.05 10.00
N ALA A 112 13.89 17.09 11.15
CA ALA A 112 12.45 16.94 11.27
C ALA A 112 11.90 17.87 12.35
N HIS A 113 10.78 18.52 12.07
CA HIS A 113 10.13 19.44 13.00
C HIS A 113 8.82 18.83 13.51
N PRO A 114 8.72 18.40 14.79
CA PRO A 114 7.57 17.63 15.26
C PRO A 114 6.24 18.40 15.23
N SER A 115 6.26 19.73 15.25
CA SER A 115 5.04 20.56 15.19
C SER A 115 4.53 20.85 13.77
N TYR A 116 5.15 20.30 12.73
CA TYR A 116 4.62 20.44 11.37
C TYR A 116 3.25 19.77 11.25
N THR A 117 2.35 20.41 10.49
CA THR A 117 0.95 19.99 10.36
C THR A 117 0.66 19.28 9.04
N GLN A 118 1.65 19.22 8.14
CA GLN A 118 1.56 18.56 6.85
C GLN A 118 2.55 17.40 6.82
N LYS A 119 2.16 16.31 6.14
CA LYS A 119 3.10 15.24 5.84
C LYS A 119 4.17 15.72 4.87
N SER A 120 5.36 15.14 4.96
CA SER A 120 6.46 15.47 4.03
C SER A 120 7.41 14.30 3.90
N THR A 121 8.02 14.16 2.72
CA THR A 121 9.04 13.14 2.46
C THR A 121 10.36 13.82 2.19
N GLN A 122 11.41 13.42 2.90
CA GLN A 122 12.75 14.01 2.79
C GLN A 122 13.80 12.92 2.64
N SER A 123 14.81 13.18 1.79
CA SER A 123 15.98 12.31 1.67
C SER A 123 16.95 12.56 2.82
N PHE A 124 17.58 11.50 3.31
CA PHE A 124 18.68 11.62 4.26
C PHE A 124 19.92 12.21 3.60
N THR A 125 20.66 13.03 4.35
CA THR A 125 21.99 13.52 3.98
C THR A 125 23.04 12.52 4.45
N PRO A 126 23.81 11.87 3.55
CA PRO A 126 24.91 10.99 3.96
C PRO A 126 26.03 11.81 4.63
N LEU A 127 26.53 11.33 5.76
CA LEU A 127 27.64 11.94 6.51
C LEU A 127 28.97 11.19 6.33
N SER A 128 28.93 10.04 5.66
CA SER A 128 30.08 9.15 5.47
C SER A 128 30.20 8.83 3.98
N GLY A 129 31.19 9.40 3.28
CA GLY A 129 31.58 9.04 1.90
C GLY A 129 30.43 8.87 0.88
N ILE A 130 30.71 8.12 -0.18
CA ILE A 130 29.68 7.65 -1.12
C ILE A 130 28.92 6.53 -0.42
N SER A 131 27.67 6.78 -0.05
CA SER A 131 26.80 5.73 0.49
C SER A 131 26.28 4.85 -0.63
N SER A 132 26.29 3.54 -0.37
CA SER A 132 25.74 2.53 -1.27
C SER A 132 24.21 2.56 -1.35
N THR A 133 23.56 3.08 -0.30
CA THR A 133 22.11 3.03 -0.12
C THR A 133 21.57 4.40 0.28
N THR A 134 20.58 4.90 -0.46
CA THR A 134 19.91 6.14 -0.08
C THR A 134 18.68 5.85 0.78
N TYR A 135 18.42 6.69 1.77
CA TYR A 135 17.27 6.57 2.67
C TYR A 135 16.39 7.80 2.53
N LYS A 136 15.09 7.61 2.73
CA LYS A 136 14.11 8.69 2.89
C LYS A 136 13.42 8.53 4.24
N ALA A 137 12.85 9.62 4.74
CA ALA A 137 11.85 9.54 5.78
C ALA A 137 10.56 10.18 5.33
N LEU A 138 9.45 9.53 5.68
CA LEU A 138 8.12 10.12 5.63
C LEU A 138 7.80 10.64 7.03
N PHE A 139 7.66 11.96 7.14
CA PHE A 139 7.10 12.61 8.32
C PHE A 139 5.58 12.61 8.20
N HIS A 140 4.90 12.10 9.21
CA HIS A 140 3.45 12.11 9.32
C HIS A 140 3.01 12.87 10.59
N PRO A 141 2.15 13.91 10.49
CA PRO A 141 1.70 14.74 11.63
C PRO A 141 0.59 14.06 12.45
N SER A 142 0.78 12.78 12.74
CA SER A 142 -0.13 11.93 13.50
C SER A 142 -0.36 12.44 14.93
N LYS A 143 -1.50 12.05 15.52
CA LYS A 143 -1.84 12.36 16.92
C LYS A 143 -1.96 11.08 17.75
N PRO A 144 -1.55 11.09 19.03
CA PRO A 144 -1.04 12.24 19.79
C PRO A 144 0.43 12.61 19.51
N VAL A 145 1.18 11.73 18.86
CA VAL A 145 2.62 11.91 18.59
C VAL A 145 2.88 11.83 17.07
N PRO A 146 3.62 12.78 16.47
CA PRO A 146 4.01 12.70 15.07
C PRO A 146 5.02 11.56 14.84
N HIS A 147 5.06 11.05 13.61
CA HIS A 147 5.90 9.91 13.23
C HIS A 147 6.89 10.29 12.14
N LEU A 148 8.09 9.74 12.22
CA LEU A 148 9.13 9.80 11.20
C LEU A 148 9.51 8.37 10.81
N SER A 149 8.96 7.91 9.69
CA SER A 149 9.15 6.55 9.17
C SER A 149 10.31 6.51 8.20
N ILE A 150 11.39 5.82 8.56
CA ILE A 150 12.59 5.67 7.74
C ILE A 150 12.40 4.50 6.79
N HIS A 151 12.63 4.72 5.50
CA HIS A 151 12.47 3.70 4.46
C HIS A 151 13.61 3.81 3.46
N VAL A 152 13.94 2.69 2.82
CA VAL A 152 15.04 2.65 1.85
C VAL A 152 14.58 3.21 0.53
N ASN A 153 15.30 4.20 0.01
CA ASN A 153 15.10 4.73 -1.34
C ASN A 153 15.86 3.88 -2.38
N HIS A 154 15.63 2.56 -2.36
CA HIS A 154 16.28 1.60 -3.26
C HIS A 154 15.47 1.34 -4.54
N LEU A 155 14.22 1.81 -4.60
CA LEU A 155 13.42 1.80 -5.82
C LEU A 155 13.56 3.16 -6.49
N PRO A 156 14.53 3.32 -7.42
CA PRO A 156 14.59 4.52 -8.26
C PRO A 156 13.36 4.61 -9.17
N ASP A 157 12.70 3.47 -9.38
CA ASP A 157 11.62 3.30 -10.34
C ASP A 157 10.54 2.35 -9.81
N TYR A 158 9.29 2.83 -9.77
CA TYR A 158 8.11 2.05 -9.39
C TYR A 158 7.50 1.27 -10.57
N THR A 159 8.02 1.44 -11.79
CA THR A 159 7.62 0.62 -12.95
C THR A 159 8.14 -0.82 -12.86
N SER A 160 9.19 -1.08 -12.07
CA SER A 160 9.87 -2.39 -12.00
C SER A 160 10.18 -2.85 -10.56
N TRP A 161 9.33 -2.50 -9.60
CA TRP A 161 9.63 -2.75 -8.18
C TRP A 161 9.66 -4.24 -7.79
N MET A 162 8.99 -5.13 -8.54
CA MET A 162 9.05 -6.57 -8.29
C MET A 162 10.38 -7.19 -8.77
N SER A 163 11.24 -6.44 -9.48
CA SER A 163 12.58 -6.91 -9.92
C SER A 163 13.52 -7.25 -8.76
N THR A 164 13.31 -6.65 -7.59
CA THR A 164 14.12 -6.89 -6.38
C THR A 164 13.62 -8.07 -5.56
N LEU A 165 12.46 -8.64 -5.92
CA LEU A 165 11.87 -9.78 -5.24
C LEU A 165 12.34 -11.08 -5.91
N PRO A 166 12.61 -12.14 -5.14
CA PRO A 166 13.05 -13.42 -5.69
C PRO A 166 11.88 -14.24 -6.28
N ASP A 167 12.23 -15.14 -7.21
CA ASP A 167 11.26 -15.91 -8.00
C ASP A 167 10.50 -16.96 -7.19
N ASP A 168 11.08 -17.46 -6.11
CA ASP A 168 10.49 -18.45 -5.20
C ASP A 168 9.57 -17.84 -4.13
N LEU A 169 9.34 -16.52 -4.18
CA LEU A 169 8.39 -15.85 -3.30
C LEU A 169 6.96 -16.12 -3.80
N PRO A 170 6.08 -16.69 -2.96
CA PRO A 170 4.68 -16.86 -3.32
C PRO A 170 4.01 -15.48 -3.45
N LEU A 171 3.14 -15.33 -4.46
CA LEU A 171 2.44 -14.06 -4.70
C LEU A 171 1.64 -13.60 -3.48
N SER A 172 1.12 -14.55 -2.68
CA SER A 172 0.42 -14.28 -1.42
C SER A 172 1.26 -13.54 -0.37
N ALA A 173 2.59 -13.64 -0.43
CA ALA A 173 3.49 -12.98 0.51
C ALA A 173 3.79 -11.52 0.16
N ILE A 174 3.50 -11.13 -1.08
CA ILE A 174 3.88 -9.82 -1.60
C ILE A 174 2.85 -8.76 -1.16
N SER A 175 3.34 -7.65 -0.63
CA SER A 175 2.56 -6.44 -0.39
C SER A 175 2.32 -5.73 -1.72
N ILE A 176 1.08 -5.73 -2.21
CA ILE A 176 0.71 -5.29 -3.56
C ILE A 176 -0.28 -4.13 -3.47
N PRO A 177 0.03 -2.96 -4.05
CA PRO A 177 -0.95 -1.90 -4.17
C PRO A 177 -1.89 -2.17 -5.37
N GLY A 178 -3.17 -1.92 -5.15
CA GLY A 178 -4.25 -2.15 -6.10
C GLY A 178 -5.19 -0.96 -6.24
N THR A 179 -6.00 -0.95 -7.29
CA THR A 179 -7.04 0.07 -7.50
C THR A 179 -8.42 -0.57 -7.71
N HIS A 180 -9.44 0.00 -7.06
CA HIS A 180 -10.82 -0.42 -7.22
C HIS A 180 -11.42 0.26 -8.45
N ASN A 181 -12.18 -0.49 -9.26
CA ASN A 181 -12.75 0.01 -10.51
C ASN A 181 -11.72 0.81 -11.32
N SER A 182 -10.56 0.20 -11.58
CA SER A 182 -9.31 0.85 -12.03
C SER A 182 -9.48 1.72 -13.28
N HIS A 183 -10.45 1.40 -14.13
CA HIS A 183 -10.74 2.12 -15.37
C HIS A 183 -11.55 3.41 -15.20
N THR A 184 -12.08 3.71 -14.01
CA THR A 184 -13.06 4.79 -13.78
C THR A 184 -12.42 6.16 -13.53
N HIS A 185 -11.55 6.59 -14.45
CA HIS A 185 -10.84 7.89 -14.39
C HIS A 185 -11.39 8.94 -15.36
N TYR A 186 -12.22 8.53 -16.32
CA TYR A 186 -12.79 9.42 -17.33
C TYR A 186 -13.71 10.48 -16.70
N ARG A 187 -14.04 11.51 -17.49
CA ARG A 187 -15.07 12.48 -17.13
C ARG A 187 -16.42 11.77 -16.95
N ALA A 188 -16.85 11.59 -15.71
CA ALA A 188 -18.07 10.91 -15.29
C ALA A 188 -18.74 11.66 -14.12
N LEU A 189 -19.88 11.16 -13.65
CA LEU A 189 -20.45 11.64 -12.38
C LEU A 189 -19.47 11.34 -11.22
N PRO A 190 -19.26 12.27 -10.27
CA PRO A 190 -18.28 12.06 -9.20
C PRO A 190 -18.58 10.86 -8.29
N SER A 191 -19.84 10.39 -8.24
CA SER A 191 -20.24 9.18 -7.51
C SER A 191 -19.79 7.86 -8.16
N VAL A 192 -19.34 7.91 -9.42
CA VAL A 192 -18.96 6.76 -10.25
C VAL A 192 -17.45 6.74 -10.53
N ARG A 193 -16.78 7.89 -10.37
CA ARG A 193 -15.35 8.03 -10.60
C ARG A 193 -14.59 7.52 -9.37
N CYS A 194 -13.97 6.34 -9.47
CA CYS A 194 -13.15 5.78 -8.40
C CYS A 194 -11.67 6.11 -8.56
N GLN A 195 -11.21 6.52 -9.75
CA GLN A 195 -9.80 6.84 -10.01
C GLN A 195 -9.61 8.23 -10.58
N VAL A 196 -8.44 8.82 -10.34
CA VAL A 196 -8.06 10.12 -10.90
C VAL A 196 -7.10 10.02 -12.09
N HIS A 197 -6.45 8.86 -12.26
CA HIS A 197 -5.44 8.56 -13.27
C HIS A 197 -5.82 7.38 -14.15
N ASP A 198 -5.30 7.34 -15.38
CA ASP A 198 -5.46 6.20 -16.27
C ASP A 198 -4.66 4.97 -15.80
N VAL A 199 -4.95 3.80 -16.39
CA VAL A 199 -4.32 2.53 -16.00
C VAL A 199 -2.80 2.55 -16.26
N LYS A 200 -2.34 3.24 -17.31
CA LYS A 200 -0.90 3.36 -17.60
C LYS A 200 -0.20 4.06 -16.43
N THR A 201 -0.70 5.23 -16.04
CA THR A 201 -0.16 6.02 -14.92
C THR A 201 -0.23 5.24 -13.61
N GLN A 202 -1.31 4.49 -13.37
CA GLN A 202 -1.43 3.61 -12.19
C GLN A 202 -0.30 2.56 -12.16
N LEU A 203 -0.07 1.86 -13.27
CA LEU A 203 1.00 0.84 -13.37
C LEU A 203 2.39 1.47 -13.20
N GLU A 204 2.65 2.62 -13.83
CA GLU A 204 3.92 3.34 -13.72
C GLU A 204 4.24 3.82 -12.30
N ASN A 205 3.21 4.00 -11.45
CA ASN A 205 3.37 4.40 -10.05
C ASN A 205 3.28 3.23 -9.06
N GLY A 206 3.28 1.99 -9.55
CA GLY A 206 3.47 0.79 -8.73
C GLY A 206 2.25 -0.11 -8.54
N ILE A 207 1.06 0.28 -9.04
CA ILE A 207 -0.15 -0.56 -8.97
C ILE A 207 0.08 -1.89 -9.71
N ARG A 208 -0.26 -3.02 -9.09
CA ARG A 208 -0.20 -4.37 -9.70
C ARG A 208 -1.45 -5.22 -9.49
N PHE A 209 -2.50 -4.65 -8.89
CA PHE A 209 -3.84 -5.27 -8.85
C PHE A 209 -4.87 -4.31 -9.44
N LEU A 210 -5.60 -4.75 -10.46
CA LEU A 210 -6.62 -3.98 -11.16
C LEU A 210 -7.99 -4.64 -11.01
N ASP A 211 -8.96 -3.95 -10.38
CA ASP A 211 -10.37 -4.37 -10.40
C ASP A 211 -11.08 -3.76 -11.61
N ILE A 212 -11.38 -4.59 -12.61
CA ILE A 212 -12.01 -4.18 -13.86
C ILE A 212 -13.40 -4.81 -13.96
N ARG A 213 -14.39 -3.98 -14.28
CA ARG A 213 -15.79 -4.38 -14.37
C ARG A 213 -16.29 -4.18 -15.78
N VAL A 214 -16.87 -5.25 -16.32
CA VAL A 214 -17.21 -5.35 -17.73
C VAL A 214 -18.65 -5.78 -17.96
N GLN A 215 -19.19 -5.36 -19.09
CA GLN A 215 -20.48 -5.81 -19.60
C GLN A 215 -20.34 -6.18 -21.08
N PRO A 216 -20.75 -7.39 -21.51
CA PRO A 216 -20.85 -7.70 -22.93
C PRO A 216 -21.77 -6.72 -23.67
N THR A 217 -21.33 -6.32 -24.87
CA THR A 217 -22.13 -5.46 -25.77
C THR A 217 -23.29 -6.21 -26.41
N HIS A 218 -23.14 -7.52 -26.59
CA HIS A 218 -24.16 -8.45 -27.07
C HIS A 218 -24.44 -9.49 -25.99
N ALA A 219 -25.71 -9.92 -25.87
CA ALA A 219 -26.11 -10.83 -24.79
C ALA A 219 -25.93 -12.32 -25.13
N THR A 220 -25.84 -12.66 -26.41
CA THR A 220 -25.91 -14.05 -26.88
C THR A 220 -24.88 -14.41 -27.95
N ASP A 221 -24.37 -13.45 -28.73
CA ASP A 221 -23.40 -13.67 -29.79
C ASP A 221 -21.96 -13.54 -29.27
N ALA A 222 -21.32 -14.66 -28.96
CA ALA A 222 -19.98 -14.69 -28.38
C ALA A 222 -18.87 -14.33 -29.40
N SER A 223 -19.19 -14.28 -30.69
CA SER A 223 -18.25 -13.80 -31.73
C SER A 223 -18.02 -12.30 -31.66
N LYS A 224 -18.87 -11.57 -30.92
CA LYS A 224 -18.74 -10.13 -30.68
C LYS A 224 -17.82 -9.91 -29.48
N LYS A 225 -16.58 -9.54 -29.76
CA LYS A 225 -15.56 -9.33 -28.73
C LYS A 225 -15.86 -8.18 -27.77
N ASP A 226 -16.59 -7.16 -28.19
CA ASP A 226 -16.63 -5.90 -27.44
C ASP A 226 -17.25 -6.07 -26.04
N LEU A 227 -16.47 -5.68 -25.03
CA LEU A 227 -16.88 -5.60 -23.64
C LEU A 227 -16.80 -4.14 -23.17
N TYR A 228 -17.93 -3.56 -22.78
CA TYR A 228 -17.99 -2.23 -22.19
C TYR A 228 -17.39 -2.22 -20.79
N LEU A 229 -16.66 -1.17 -20.46
CA LEU A 229 -16.26 -0.84 -19.10
C LEU A 229 -17.42 -0.16 -18.38
N VAL A 230 -17.75 -0.64 -17.19
CA VAL A 230 -18.95 -0.23 -16.43
C VAL A 230 -18.64 0.01 -14.95
N HIS A 231 -19.54 0.66 -14.25
CA HIS A 231 -19.54 0.76 -12.78
C HIS A 231 -21.00 0.79 -12.30
N GLY A 232 -21.49 -0.36 -11.85
CA GLY A 232 -22.92 -0.58 -11.62
C GLY A 232 -23.73 -0.30 -12.89
N ALA A 233 -24.89 0.33 -12.75
CA ALA A 233 -25.74 0.72 -13.87
C ALA A 233 -25.30 2.03 -14.57
N PHE A 234 -24.19 2.64 -14.15
CA PHE A 234 -23.84 4.00 -14.57
C PHE A 234 -22.74 4.01 -15.64
N PRO A 235 -22.78 5.00 -16.57
CA PRO A 235 -21.72 5.17 -17.55
C PRO A 235 -20.44 5.66 -16.85
N VAL A 236 -19.33 4.98 -17.14
CA VAL A 236 -18.00 5.37 -16.64
C VAL A 236 -17.42 6.58 -17.38
N SER A 237 -18.10 7.09 -18.42
CA SER A 237 -17.67 8.25 -19.20
C SER A 237 -18.87 8.98 -19.83
N LEU A 238 -18.86 10.31 -19.77
CA LEU A 238 -19.83 11.20 -20.43
C LEU A 238 -19.52 11.42 -21.92
N THR A 239 -18.41 10.88 -22.44
CA THR A 239 -17.99 11.03 -23.84
C THR A 239 -18.16 9.75 -24.67
N GLY A 240 -18.99 8.82 -24.18
CA GLY A 240 -19.29 7.55 -24.85
C GLY A 240 -18.65 6.33 -24.19
N PRO A 241 -19.01 5.12 -24.66
CA PRO A 241 -18.55 3.86 -24.07
C PRO A 241 -17.03 3.71 -24.16
N LYS A 242 -16.48 2.94 -23.21
CA LYS A 242 -15.07 2.56 -23.14
C LYS A 242 -14.99 1.04 -23.10
N TYR A 243 -13.89 0.47 -23.55
CA TYR A 243 -13.79 -0.97 -23.83
C TYR A 243 -12.63 -1.63 -23.09
N LEU A 244 -12.73 -2.93 -22.84
CA LEU A 244 -11.70 -3.71 -22.17
C LEU A 244 -10.38 -3.80 -22.96
N GLU A 245 -10.46 -3.96 -24.28
CA GLU A 245 -9.30 -4.22 -25.14
C GLU A 245 -8.15 -3.18 -24.99
N PRO A 246 -8.41 -1.86 -25.01
CA PRO A 246 -7.38 -0.86 -24.72
C PRO A 246 -6.71 -1.01 -23.35
N ILE A 247 -7.45 -1.45 -22.32
CA ILE A 247 -6.89 -1.62 -20.98
C ILE A 247 -5.94 -2.81 -20.95
N LEU A 248 -6.34 -3.95 -21.54
CA LEU A 248 -5.48 -5.12 -21.64
C LEU A 248 -4.24 -4.84 -22.48
N LYS A 249 -4.38 -4.08 -23.59
CA LYS A 249 -3.23 -3.64 -24.39
C LYS A 249 -2.22 -2.84 -23.55
N THR A 250 -2.69 -1.89 -22.76
CA THR A 250 -1.84 -1.13 -21.82
C THR A 250 -1.10 -2.04 -20.85
N CYS A 251 -1.78 -3.07 -20.32
CA CYS A 251 -1.15 -4.02 -19.41
C CYS A 251 -0.09 -4.88 -20.11
N TYR A 252 -0.35 -5.37 -21.34
CA TYR A 252 0.62 -6.13 -22.12
C TYR A 252 1.85 -5.28 -22.49
N ASP A 253 1.64 -4.02 -22.90
CA ASP A 253 2.74 -3.10 -23.21
C ASP A 253 3.59 -2.83 -21.97
N PHE A 254 2.96 -2.59 -20.83
CA PHE A 254 3.64 -2.40 -19.55
C PHE A 254 4.50 -3.61 -19.17
N LEU A 255 3.96 -4.83 -19.25
CA LEU A 255 4.68 -6.06 -18.92
C LEU A 255 5.80 -6.38 -19.92
N ARG A 256 5.63 -6.00 -21.19
CA ARG A 256 6.70 -6.10 -22.20
C ARG A 256 7.87 -5.18 -21.88
N GLU A 257 7.59 -3.99 -21.37
CA GLU A 257 8.60 -2.99 -21.00
C GLU A 257 9.22 -3.28 -19.62
N ASN A 258 8.49 -3.98 -18.75
CA ASN A 258 8.90 -4.31 -17.38
C ASN A 258 8.75 -5.83 -17.13
N PRO A 259 9.62 -6.67 -17.71
CA PRO A 259 9.43 -8.12 -17.70
C PRO A 259 9.54 -8.77 -16.32
N SER A 260 10.09 -8.05 -15.32
CA SER A 260 10.10 -8.49 -13.93
C SER A 260 8.70 -8.49 -13.29
N GLU A 261 7.76 -7.71 -13.82
CA GLU A 261 6.49 -7.47 -13.16
C GLU A 261 5.43 -8.52 -13.52
N THR A 262 4.37 -8.56 -12.73
CA THR A 262 3.13 -9.30 -13.01
C THR A 262 1.95 -8.44 -12.58
N VAL A 263 0.79 -8.59 -13.21
CA VAL A 263 -0.41 -7.81 -12.85
C VAL A 263 -1.59 -8.74 -12.59
N LEU A 264 -2.19 -8.66 -11.40
CA LEU A 264 -3.46 -9.29 -11.11
C LEU A 264 -4.59 -8.48 -11.74
N VAL A 265 -5.40 -9.13 -12.56
CA VAL A 265 -6.57 -8.53 -13.21
C VAL A 265 -7.82 -9.23 -12.69
N SER A 266 -8.53 -8.54 -11.79
CA SER A 266 -9.86 -8.92 -11.32
C SER A 266 -10.88 -8.55 -12.39
N LEU A 267 -11.59 -9.55 -12.92
CA LEU A 267 -12.65 -9.37 -13.90
C LEU A 267 -13.99 -9.77 -13.30
N LYS A 268 -14.94 -8.83 -13.31
CA LYS A 268 -16.30 -9.02 -12.82
C LYS A 268 -17.31 -8.58 -13.88
N ARG A 269 -18.37 -9.37 -14.10
CA ARG A 269 -19.54 -8.90 -14.85
C ARG A 269 -20.33 -7.89 -14.02
N GLU A 270 -20.71 -6.79 -14.64
CA GLU A 270 -21.60 -5.79 -14.04
C GLU A 270 -22.40 -5.09 -15.14
N GLY A 271 -23.24 -4.12 -14.78
CA GLY A 271 -24.06 -3.36 -15.72
C GLY A 271 -25.51 -3.83 -15.83
N VAL A 272 -26.26 -3.18 -16.71
CA VAL A 272 -27.71 -3.42 -16.93
C VAL A 272 -27.99 -4.38 -18.09
N GLY A 273 -26.93 -4.87 -18.76
CA GLY A 273 -27.06 -5.82 -19.86
C GLY A 273 -27.59 -7.19 -19.42
N SER A 274 -28.24 -7.90 -20.33
CA SER A 274 -28.86 -9.22 -20.09
C SER A 274 -27.92 -10.41 -20.31
N ALA A 275 -26.64 -10.17 -20.61
CA ALA A 275 -25.64 -11.23 -20.76
C ALA A 275 -25.43 -11.99 -19.45
N THR A 276 -25.27 -13.31 -19.52
CA THR A 276 -24.93 -14.15 -18.36
C THR A 276 -23.42 -14.15 -18.10
N ASP A 277 -23.01 -14.68 -16.94
CA ASP A 277 -21.60 -14.89 -16.63
C ASP A 277 -20.95 -15.88 -17.60
N GLU A 278 -21.66 -16.94 -17.98
CA GLU A 278 -21.17 -17.97 -18.91
C GLU A 278 -20.99 -17.39 -20.33
N HIS A 279 -21.83 -16.43 -20.72
CA HIS A 279 -21.62 -15.69 -21.96
C HIS A 279 -20.38 -14.81 -21.88
N LEU A 280 -20.20 -14.04 -20.80
CA LEU A 280 -18.99 -13.27 -20.58
C LEU A 280 -17.74 -14.17 -20.58
N ALA A 281 -17.79 -15.32 -19.92
CA ALA A 281 -16.70 -16.28 -19.85
C ALA A 281 -16.28 -16.74 -21.25
N ARG A 282 -17.24 -17.08 -22.12
CA ARG A 282 -16.94 -17.46 -23.52
C ARG A 282 -16.31 -16.32 -24.30
N VAL A 283 -16.83 -15.10 -24.20
CA VAL A 283 -16.24 -13.93 -24.88
C VAL A 283 -14.81 -13.69 -24.40
N LEU A 284 -14.57 -13.71 -23.09
CA LEU A 284 -13.23 -13.54 -22.52
C LEU A 284 -12.27 -14.64 -22.98
N GLU A 285 -12.69 -15.90 -22.93
CA GLU A 285 -11.84 -17.02 -23.31
C GLU A 285 -11.49 -16.99 -24.80
N GLU A 286 -12.51 -16.93 -25.66
CA GLU A 286 -12.36 -17.06 -27.12
C GLU A 286 -11.72 -15.82 -27.75
N GLN A 287 -12.03 -14.61 -27.26
CA GLN A 287 -11.65 -13.36 -27.92
C GLN A 287 -10.45 -12.66 -27.25
N TYR A 288 -10.18 -12.90 -25.95
CA TYR A 288 -9.16 -12.18 -25.21
C TYR A 288 -8.03 -13.08 -24.67
N ILE A 289 -8.36 -14.20 -24.03
CA ILE A 289 -7.40 -15.01 -23.28
C ILE A 289 -6.71 -16.04 -24.19
N THR A 290 -7.46 -16.92 -24.87
CA THR A 290 -6.88 -17.95 -25.75
C THR A 290 -5.97 -17.35 -26.84
N PRO A 291 -6.36 -16.27 -27.56
CA PRO A 291 -5.49 -15.63 -28.54
C PRO A 291 -4.18 -15.06 -27.94
N ASN A 292 -4.16 -14.80 -26.64
CA ASN A 292 -3.03 -14.24 -25.91
C ASN A 292 -2.52 -15.18 -24.80
N ALA A 293 -2.73 -16.50 -24.91
CA ALA A 293 -2.57 -17.43 -23.79
C ALA A 293 -1.21 -17.35 -23.08
N ARG A 294 -0.12 -17.09 -23.81
CA ARG A 294 1.23 -16.92 -23.23
C ARG A 294 1.36 -15.75 -22.25
N HIS A 295 0.48 -14.76 -22.36
CA HIS A 295 0.45 -13.56 -21.52
C HIS A 295 -0.45 -13.71 -20.29
N TRP A 296 -1.08 -14.87 -20.11
CA TRP A 296 -2.00 -15.11 -19.01
C TRP A 296 -1.56 -16.29 -18.14
N TYR A 297 -1.76 -16.13 -16.84
CA TYR A 297 -1.82 -17.21 -15.87
C TYR A 297 -3.27 -17.41 -15.47
N THR A 298 -3.79 -18.60 -15.78
CA THR A 298 -5.21 -18.95 -15.63
C THR A 298 -5.40 -20.22 -14.81
N GLU A 299 -4.37 -20.73 -14.15
CA GLU A 299 -4.53 -21.83 -13.20
C GLU A 299 -5.23 -21.32 -11.92
N ASN A 300 -5.95 -22.22 -11.24
CA ASN A 300 -6.64 -21.91 -9.99
C ASN A 300 -5.76 -22.26 -8.78
N ALA A 301 -4.55 -21.73 -8.75
CA ALA A 301 -3.59 -21.89 -7.66
C ALA A 301 -2.80 -20.61 -7.48
N ILE A 302 -2.44 -20.26 -6.24
CA ILE A 302 -1.59 -19.09 -5.98
C ILE A 302 -0.18 -19.39 -6.52
N PRO A 303 0.33 -18.59 -7.47
CA PRO A 303 1.62 -18.85 -8.09
C PRO A 303 2.79 -18.29 -7.25
N TYR A 304 3.97 -18.82 -7.53
CA TYR A 304 5.23 -18.15 -7.20
C TYR A 304 5.55 -17.07 -8.23
N LEU A 305 6.21 -15.98 -7.80
CA LEU A 305 6.46 -14.81 -8.63
C LEU A 305 7.13 -15.15 -9.96
N GLY A 306 8.17 -16.00 -9.95
CA GLY A 306 8.91 -16.39 -11.15
C GLY A 306 8.04 -17.03 -12.24
N ALA A 307 7.01 -17.76 -11.86
CA ALA A 307 6.11 -18.43 -12.81
C ALA A 307 5.19 -17.45 -13.57
N VAL A 308 5.00 -16.24 -13.04
CA VAL A 308 4.01 -15.26 -13.49
C VAL A 308 4.60 -13.92 -13.90
N ARG A 309 5.92 -13.76 -13.86
CA ARG A 309 6.59 -12.60 -14.47
C ARG A 309 6.22 -12.48 -15.94
N SER A 310 6.04 -11.24 -16.39
CA SER A 310 5.56 -10.88 -17.73
C SER A 310 4.16 -11.42 -18.10
N LYS A 311 3.35 -11.83 -17.10
CA LYS A 311 1.98 -12.34 -17.32
C LYS A 311 0.95 -11.54 -16.52
N LEU A 312 -0.29 -11.55 -17.03
CA LEU A 312 -1.49 -11.18 -16.29
C LEU A 312 -1.99 -12.39 -15.53
N ILE A 313 -2.41 -12.20 -14.28
CA ILE A 313 -3.01 -13.24 -13.44
C ILE A 313 -4.51 -12.95 -13.38
N LEU A 314 -5.32 -13.90 -13.86
CA LEU A 314 -6.77 -13.75 -13.83
C LEU A 314 -7.30 -13.98 -12.40
N VAL A 315 -7.93 -12.98 -11.81
CA VAL A 315 -8.81 -13.14 -10.63
C VAL A 315 -10.25 -13.15 -11.14
N ARG A 316 -10.87 -14.33 -11.19
CA ARG A 316 -12.17 -14.52 -11.85
C ARG A 316 -13.33 -14.29 -10.89
N ARG A 317 -14.17 -13.28 -11.16
CA ARG A 317 -15.40 -12.97 -10.42
C ARG A 317 -16.67 -13.17 -11.27
N TYR A 318 -16.65 -14.16 -12.14
CA TYR A 318 -17.78 -14.57 -12.98
C TYR A 318 -17.82 -16.09 -13.09
N ASN A 319 -19.02 -16.66 -13.19
CA ASN A 319 -19.23 -18.10 -13.37
C ASN A 319 -18.86 -18.58 -14.77
N VAL A 320 -18.44 -19.84 -14.86
CA VAL A 320 -18.17 -20.55 -16.12
C VAL A 320 -19.19 -21.67 -16.30
N ALA A 321 -19.48 -22.06 -17.54
CA ALA A 321 -20.42 -23.15 -17.80
C ALA A 321 -19.90 -24.47 -17.20
N GLN A 322 -20.76 -25.18 -16.47
CA GLN A 322 -20.44 -26.52 -15.96
C GLN A 322 -20.44 -27.50 -17.12
N ILE A 323 -19.34 -28.25 -17.31
CA ILE A 323 -19.28 -29.33 -18.30
C ILE A 323 -19.78 -30.60 -17.62
N GLU A 324 -21.04 -30.98 -17.88
CA GLU A 324 -21.74 -32.08 -17.19
C GLU A 324 -21.17 -33.50 -17.47
N ASN A 325 -20.11 -33.68 -18.28
CA ASN A 325 -19.68 -35.03 -18.72
C ASN A 325 -18.17 -35.24 -18.96
N SER A 326 -17.29 -34.60 -18.20
CA SER A 326 -15.85 -34.89 -18.29
C SER A 326 -15.37 -35.80 -17.16
N TYR A 327 -15.29 -37.11 -17.43
CA TYR A 327 -14.47 -38.08 -16.67
C TYR A 327 -12.96 -37.90 -16.90
N SER A 328 -12.55 -36.84 -17.62
CA SER A 328 -11.16 -36.36 -17.65
C SER A 328 -10.89 -35.51 -16.41
N SER A 329 -9.69 -35.69 -15.83
CA SER A 329 -9.07 -34.99 -14.68
C SER A 329 -9.79 -33.74 -14.17
N PRO A 330 -9.88 -33.49 -12.84
CA PRO A 330 -10.40 -32.24 -12.25
C PRO A 330 -9.78 -30.95 -12.82
N ASP A 331 -8.72 -31.04 -13.62
CA ASP A 331 -8.17 -30.05 -14.55
C ASP A 331 -9.01 -29.82 -15.83
N CYS A 332 -10.30 -29.46 -15.70
CA CYS A 332 -10.92 -28.64 -16.75
C CYS A 332 -10.17 -27.31 -16.81
N ARG A 333 -9.14 -27.26 -17.66
CA ARG A 333 -8.15 -26.21 -17.83
C ARG A 333 -8.75 -24.79 -17.69
N ASN A 334 -8.19 -24.06 -16.73
CA ASN A 334 -7.87 -22.64 -16.79
C ASN A 334 -8.98 -21.58 -16.63
N GLY A 335 -9.55 -21.47 -15.42
CA GLY A 335 -10.53 -20.43 -15.03
C GLY A 335 -9.98 -19.26 -14.19
N GLY A 336 -8.66 -19.12 -14.04
CA GLY A 336 -8.03 -18.16 -13.12
C GLY A 336 -8.22 -18.50 -11.64
N LEU A 337 -7.73 -17.61 -10.77
CA LEU A 337 -7.98 -17.67 -9.34
C LEU A 337 -9.48 -17.47 -9.11
N ASP A 338 -10.18 -18.54 -8.72
CA ASP A 338 -11.63 -18.56 -8.62
C ASP A 338 -12.12 -17.75 -7.42
N ALA A 339 -12.64 -16.56 -7.71
CA ALA A 339 -13.17 -15.63 -6.73
C ALA A 339 -14.70 -15.48 -6.84
N THR A 340 -15.41 -16.49 -7.35
CA THR A 340 -16.89 -16.46 -7.49
C THR A 340 -17.64 -16.52 -6.16
N ALA A 341 -17.08 -17.18 -5.15
CA ALA A 341 -17.63 -17.25 -3.79
C ALA A 341 -17.41 -15.97 -2.96
N TRP A 342 -17.28 -14.80 -3.60
CA TRP A 342 -16.97 -13.52 -2.97
C TRP A 342 -18.12 -13.05 -2.05
N PRO A 343 -17.93 -12.98 -0.73
CA PRO A 343 -18.98 -12.56 0.18
C PRO A 343 -19.24 -11.05 0.06
N HIS A 344 -20.52 -10.68 -0.02
CA HIS A 344 -20.93 -9.28 -0.12
C HIS A 344 -20.69 -8.53 1.20
N ASN A 345 -20.19 -7.29 1.09
CA ASN A 345 -20.00 -6.35 2.20
C ASN A 345 -19.24 -6.93 3.42
N ALA A 346 -18.24 -7.80 3.18
CA ALA A 346 -17.56 -8.55 4.23
C ALA A 346 -16.54 -7.70 4.99
N THR A 347 -16.60 -7.69 6.33
CA THR A 347 -15.56 -7.09 7.18
C THR A 347 -14.33 -7.99 7.33
N HIS A 348 -14.55 -9.31 7.22
CA HIS A 348 -13.55 -10.36 7.09
C HIS A 348 -14.21 -11.62 6.54
N ALA A 349 -13.58 -12.28 5.58
CA ALA A 349 -13.96 -13.62 5.15
C ALA A 349 -12.77 -14.39 4.57
N VAL A 350 -12.79 -15.71 4.68
CA VAL A 350 -11.84 -16.60 4.00
C VAL A 350 -12.63 -17.48 3.04
N PHE A 351 -12.25 -17.52 1.76
CA PHE A 351 -13.02 -18.22 0.73
C PHE A 351 -12.15 -18.82 -0.40
N PRO A 352 -12.64 -19.86 -1.09
CA PRO A 352 -13.91 -20.58 -0.86
C PRO A 352 -13.92 -21.32 0.49
N SER A 353 -15.00 -21.17 1.27
CA SER A 353 -15.08 -21.64 2.67
C SER A 353 -15.08 -23.16 2.85
N GLN A 354 -15.37 -23.89 1.78
CA GLN A 354 -15.40 -25.35 1.75
C GLN A 354 -14.06 -25.97 1.34
N SER A 355 -13.07 -25.15 0.96
CA SER A 355 -11.74 -25.63 0.59
C SER A 355 -10.85 -25.79 1.83
N SER A 356 -10.12 -26.90 1.91
CA SER A 356 -9.03 -27.09 2.88
C SER A 356 -7.85 -26.13 2.65
N SER A 357 -7.79 -25.50 1.47
CA SER A 357 -6.78 -24.52 1.07
C SER A 357 -7.48 -23.33 0.42
N PRO A 358 -7.97 -22.37 1.21
CA PRO A 358 -8.67 -21.20 0.67
C PRO A 358 -7.72 -20.30 -0.11
N THR A 359 -8.21 -19.74 -1.21
CA THR A 359 -7.43 -18.89 -2.12
C THR A 359 -7.39 -17.44 -1.66
N PHE A 360 -8.42 -16.99 -0.93
CA PHE A 360 -8.59 -15.58 -0.55
C PHE A 360 -8.94 -15.39 0.92
N CYS A 361 -8.40 -14.31 1.49
CA CYS A 361 -8.83 -13.71 2.74
C CYS A 361 -9.23 -12.26 2.42
N LEU A 362 -10.45 -11.83 2.73
CA LEU A 362 -11.03 -10.61 2.19
C LEU A 362 -11.56 -9.69 3.27
N GLN A 363 -11.33 -8.39 3.09
CA GLN A 363 -12.18 -7.30 3.58
C GLN A 363 -12.70 -6.54 2.36
N ASP A 364 -14.02 -6.42 2.25
CA ASP A 364 -14.73 -5.64 1.24
C ASP A 364 -16.01 -5.02 1.83
N PHE A 365 -15.88 -4.36 2.99
CA PHE A 365 -16.97 -3.62 3.62
C PHE A 365 -17.24 -2.35 2.80
N CYS A 366 -18.02 -2.44 1.73
CA CYS A 366 -18.15 -1.39 0.72
C CYS A 366 -19.39 -0.49 0.91
N GLU A 367 -20.36 -0.89 1.74
CA GLU A 367 -21.61 -0.13 1.96
C GLU A 367 -21.45 0.94 3.05
N VAL A 368 -20.76 2.03 2.71
CA VAL A 368 -20.58 3.17 3.61
C VAL A 368 -21.75 4.13 3.46
N MET A 369 -22.84 3.83 4.18
CA MET A 369 -24.13 4.50 3.97
C MET A 369 -24.20 5.95 4.48
N VAL A 370 -23.45 6.27 5.53
CA VAL A 370 -23.36 7.62 6.13
C VAL A 370 -21.91 7.94 6.52
N PRO A 371 -21.53 9.24 6.62
CA PRO A 371 -20.15 9.64 6.94
C PRO A 371 -19.62 9.07 8.26
N ASP A 372 -20.50 8.91 9.24
CA ASP A 372 -20.16 8.42 10.58
C ASP A 372 -19.64 6.97 10.57
N ILE A 373 -19.87 6.22 9.48
CA ILE A 373 -19.39 4.85 9.29
C ILE A 373 -17.99 4.83 8.64
N ILE A 374 -17.48 5.94 8.11
CA ILE A 374 -16.14 6.00 7.49
C ILE A 374 -15.04 5.57 8.48
N PRO A 375 -15.03 6.01 9.75
CA PRO A 375 -14.08 5.50 10.75
C PRO A 375 -14.20 3.98 10.97
N THR A 376 -15.41 3.42 10.91
CA THR A 376 -15.62 1.96 11.01
C THR A 376 -15.03 1.23 9.81
N LYS A 377 -15.22 1.75 8.59
CA LYS A 377 -14.53 1.24 7.39
C LYS A 377 -13.03 1.23 7.58
N MET A 378 -12.46 2.35 8.02
CA MET A 378 -11.02 2.49 8.28
C MET A 378 -10.54 1.46 9.32
N GLN A 379 -11.29 1.25 10.42
CA GLN A 379 -10.97 0.23 11.41
C GLN A 379 -10.92 -1.17 10.79
N HIS A 380 -11.92 -1.55 9.99
CA HIS A 380 -11.90 -2.85 9.31
C HIS A 380 -10.71 -3.01 8.35
N CYS A 381 -10.28 -1.92 7.69
CA CYS A 381 -9.08 -1.92 6.85
C CYS A 381 -7.82 -2.19 7.69
N ASN A 382 -7.69 -1.50 8.83
CA ASN A 382 -6.56 -1.67 9.75
C ASN A 382 -6.54 -3.06 10.38
N ASP A 383 -7.69 -3.59 10.80
CA ASP A 383 -7.80 -4.96 11.32
C ASP A 383 -7.36 -6.00 10.26
N HIS A 384 -7.65 -5.74 8.98
CA HIS A 384 -7.21 -6.60 7.90
C HIS A 384 -5.70 -6.51 7.65
N LEU A 385 -5.10 -5.33 7.76
CA LEU A 385 -3.65 -5.16 7.74
C LEU A 385 -2.98 -5.93 8.88
N VAL A 386 -3.55 -5.90 10.09
CA VAL A 386 -3.05 -6.68 11.23
C VAL A 386 -3.09 -8.19 10.94
N ARG A 387 -4.17 -8.68 10.34
CA ARG A 387 -4.30 -10.09 9.94
C ARG A 387 -3.26 -10.49 8.89
N SER A 388 -3.04 -9.66 7.88
CA SER A 388 -2.04 -9.90 6.84
C SER A 388 -0.61 -9.87 7.40
N ALA A 389 -0.32 -8.90 8.27
CA ALA A 389 0.99 -8.76 8.90
C ALA A 389 1.37 -9.95 9.78
N ALA A 390 0.37 -10.57 10.43
CA ALA A 390 0.55 -11.73 11.30
C ALA A 390 0.72 -13.05 10.53
N ALA A 391 0.48 -13.07 9.22
CA ALA A 391 0.66 -14.26 8.41
C ALA A 391 2.13 -14.66 8.34
N ILE A 392 2.40 -15.97 8.34
CA ILE A 392 3.69 -16.56 8.02
C ILE A 392 3.50 -17.30 6.70
N HIS A 393 4.08 -16.78 5.63
CA HIS A 393 3.89 -17.31 4.30
C HIS A 393 4.79 -18.54 4.07
N PRO A 394 4.28 -19.62 3.45
CA PRO A 394 5.08 -20.77 3.05
C PRO A 394 6.08 -20.41 1.93
N ILE A 395 7.35 -20.26 2.28
CA ILE A 395 8.45 -19.90 1.38
C ILE A 395 9.44 -21.07 1.41
N PRO A 396 9.66 -21.77 0.27
CA PRO A 396 10.56 -22.92 0.19
C PRO A 396 11.97 -22.59 0.72
N GLY A 397 12.50 -23.42 1.62
CA GLY A 397 13.82 -23.24 2.25
C GLY A 397 13.91 -22.14 3.31
N ILE A 398 12.81 -21.45 3.61
CA ILE A 398 12.75 -20.40 4.63
C ILE A 398 11.77 -20.81 5.74
N THR A 399 10.49 -21.01 5.39
CA THR A 399 9.44 -21.43 6.34
C THR A 399 8.88 -22.81 6.03
N THR A 400 9.21 -23.37 4.87
CA THR A 400 8.85 -24.74 4.49
C THR A 400 10.04 -25.46 3.81
N ASP A 401 9.95 -26.77 3.66
CA ASP A 401 11.00 -27.57 3.06
C ASP A 401 11.18 -27.26 1.56
N VAL A 402 12.42 -27.35 1.05
CA VAL A 402 12.70 -27.06 -0.37
C VAL A 402 12.19 -28.19 -1.28
N THR A 403 12.26 -29.44 -0.81
CA THR A 403 11.92 -30.62 -1.62
C THR A 403 10.43 -30.93 -1.64
N ASN A 404 9.74 -30.63 -0.53
CA ASN A 404 8.30 -30.84 -0.35
C ASN A 404 7.68 -29.58 0.28
N PRO A 405 7.60 -28.46 -0.47
CA PRO A 405 7.11 -27.21 0.07
C PRO A 405 5.61 -27.29 0.37
N VAL A 406 5.21 -26.68 1.49
CA VAL A 406 3.81 -26.38 1.78
C VAL A 406 3.29 -25.40 0.73
N PRO A 407 2.11 -25.63 0.12
CA PRO A 407 1.55 -24.73 -0.87
C PRO A 407 1.35 -23.30 -0.35
N PRO A 408 1.41 -22.28 -1.23
CA PRO A 408 1.15 -20.90 -0.84
C PRO A 408 -0.21 -20.71 -0.15
N GLY A 409 -0.25 -19.78 0.80
CA GLY A 409 -1.47 -19.39 1.51
C GLY A 409 -2.39 -18.47 0.69
N PRO A 410 -3.50 -18.00 1.28
CA PRO A 410 -4.45 -17.14 0.59
C PRO A 410 -3.88 -15.76 0.26
N LEU A 411 -4.40 -15.13 -0.79
CA LEU A 411 -4.25 -13.69 -1.04
C LEU A 411 -5.12 -12.91 -0.06
N TYR A 412 -4.49 -12.04 0.74
CA TYR A 412 -5.18 -11.09 1.61
C TYR A 412 -5.58 -9.88 0.77
N LEU A 413 -6.87 -9.68 0.54
CA LEU A 413 -7.44 -8.59 -0.25
C LEU A 413 -8.14 -7.60 0.68
N ASN A 414 -7.65 -6.36 0.71
CA ASN A 414 -8.15 -5.30 1.57
C ASN A 414 -8.66 -4.13 0.72
N PHE A 415 -9.97 -4.05 0.50
CA PHE A 415 -10.56 -2.94 -0.22
C PHE A 415 -10.73 -1.75 0.72
N LEU A 416 -10.02 -0.66 0.44
CA LEU A 416 -10.19 0.61 1.17
C LEU A 416 -11.39 1.39 0.66
N SER A 417 -11.81 1.09 -0.57
CA SER A 417 -12.96 1.65 -1.25
C SER A 417 -14.29 1.35 -0.54
N GLY A 418 -15.24 2.26 -0.73
CA GLY A 418 -16.62 2.13 -0.31
C GLY A 418 -17.44 3.23 -0.98
N SER A 419 -18.76 3.12 -0.98
CA SER A 419 -19.59 4.19 -1.51
C SER A 419 -21.03 4.15 -1.01
N ASN A 420 -21.70 5.29 -1.09
CA ASN A 420 -23.15 5.39 -1.18
C ASN A 420 -23.50 6.44 -2.25
N PHE A 421 -24.17 5.98 -3.31
CA PHE A 421 -24.53 6.83 -4.44
C PHE A 421 -25.36 8.05 -4.04
N TRP A 422 -26.31 7.89 -3.11
CA TRP A 422 -27.27 8.92 -2.72
C TRP A 422 -26.72 9.94 -1.73
N LYS A 423 -25.55 9.68 -1.14
CA LYS A 423 -24.95 10.53 -0.11
C LYS A 423 -23.61 11.06 -0.59
N LYS A 424 -23.58 12.34 -1.02
CA LYS A 424 -22.37 13.00 -1.54
C LYS A 424 -21.13 12.88 -0.64
N SER A 425 -21.32 12.96 0.66
CA SER A 425 -20.26 12.80 1.67
C SER A 425 -19.73 11.36 1.80
N CYS A 426 -20.32 10.42 1.07
CA CYS A 426 -19.94 9.00 0.99
C CYS A 426 -19.65 8.58 -0.46
N TRP A 427 -19.38 9.55 -1.35
CA TRP A 427 -18.85 9.22 -2.68
C TRP A 427 -17.39 8.75 -2.58
N PRO A 428 -16.87 8.00 -3.57
CA PRO A 428 -15.52 7.43 -3.54
C PRO A 428 -14.41 8.41 -3.10
N GLY A 429 -14.40 9.63 -3.65
CA GLY A 429 -13.42 10.67 -3.28
C GLY A 429 -13.52 11.15 -1.83
N ALA A 430 -14.72 11.17 -1.24
CA ALA A 430 -14.92 11.60 0.14
C ALA A 430 -14.43 10.52 1.14
N ILE A 431 -14.67 9.25 0.82
CA ILE A 431 -14.26 8.12 1.65
C ILE A 431 -12.74 7.93 1.56
N SER A 432 -12.18 7.87 0.35
CA SER A 432 -10.74 7.68 0.12
C SER A 432 -9.88 8.74 0.81
N LYS A 433 -10.32 10.02 0.82
CA LYS A 433 -9.61 11.10 1.53
C LYS A 433 -9.39 10.81 3.02
N ILE A 434 -10.30 10.07 3.65
CA ILE A 434 -10.20 9.70 5.06
C ILE A 434 -9.53 8.33 5.21
N VAL A 435 -9.99 7.31 4.47
CA VAL A 435 -9.53 5.93 4.63
C VAL A 435 -8.09 5.73 4.14
N ASN A 436 -7.71 6.31 2.98
CA ASN A 436 -6.34 6.20 2.48
C ASN A 436 -5.36 6.89 3.45
N ARG A 437 -5.71 8.10 3.91
CA ARG A 437 -4.91 8.83 4.90
C ARG A 437 -4.79 8.06 6.21
N GLY A 438 -5.89 7.55 6.75
CA GLY A 438 -5.86 6.77 8.00
C GLY A 438 -5.11 5.45 7.87
N THR A 439 -5.09 4.85 6.68
CA THR A 439 -4.28 3.67 6.39
C THR A 439 -2.79 4.01 6.28
N GLU A 440 -2.44 5.12 5.64
CA GLU A 440 -1.08 5.66 5.61
C GLU A 440 -0.56 5.96 7.02
N GLU A 441 -1.39 6.61 7.84
CA GLU A 441 -1.16 6.84 9.28
C GLU A 441 -0.89 5.52 9.99
N TRP A 442 -1.75 4.50 9.82
CA TRP A 442 -1.57 3.19 10.43
C TRP A 442 -0.25 2.51 10.07
N LEU A 443 0.13 2.55 8.79
CA LEU A 443 1.40 1.97 8.30
C LEU A 443 2.62 2.68 8.91
N CYS A 444 2.53 4.00 9.15
CA CYS A 444 3.57 4.78 9.81
C CYS A 444 3.60 4.60 11.33
N GLU A 445 2.45 4.36 11.96
CA GLU A 445 2.33 4.34 13.42
C GLU A 445 2.57 2.96 14.00
N GLY A 446 1.84 1.95 13.52
CA GLY A 446 1.56 0.76 14.33
C GLY A 446 1.58 -0.58 13.60
N HIS A 447 1.66 -0.61 12.27
CA HIS A 447 1.61 -1.87 11.51
C HIS A 447 2.65 -2.88 12.01
N HIS A 448 2.26 -4.11 12.32
CA HIS A 448 3.19 -5.17 12.75
C HIS A 448 4.00 -4.90 14.05
N LEU A 449 3.48 -4.16 15.04
CA LEU A 449 4.07 -4.03 16.39
C LEU A 449 3.37 -4.94 17.45
N GLU A 450 4.05 -5.29 18.55
CA GLU A 450 3.61 -6.26 19.59
C GLU A 450 2.52 -5.75 20.57
N ALA A 451 2.23 -4.45 20.63
CA ALA A 451 1.24 -3.87 21.53
C ALA A 451 0.22 -2.96 20.80
N PRO A 452 -1.04 -2.87 21.28
CA PRO A 452 -2.17 -2.47 20.46
C PRO A 452 -2.35 -0.95 20.39
N ASN A 453 -2.72 -0.45 19.22
CA ASN A 453 -3.75 0.60 19.13
C ASN A 453 -4.89 0.07 18.27
N THR A 454 -5.53 -1.00 18.71
CA THR A 454 -6.95 -1.17 18.36
C THR A 454 -7.69 -0.02 19.04
N THR A 455 -8.25 0.87 18.24
CA THR A 455 -8.95 2.13 18.55
C THR A 455 -8.07 3.40 18.57
N SER A 456 -8.24 4.20 17.52
CA SER A 456 -7.84 5.61 17.40
C SER A 456 -8.54 6.55 18.43
N ARG A 457 -9.01 6.07 19.59
CA ARG A 457 -9.90 6.86 20.46
C ARG A 457 -9.57 7.00 21.94
N HIS A 458 -8.63 6.26 22.54
CA HIS A 458 -8.27 6.53 23.94
C HIS A 458 -6.80 6.24 24.25
N PRO A 459 -6.02 7.24 24.72
CA PRO A 459 -4.68 7.04 25.24
C PRO A 459 -4.75 6.96 26.76
N ASP A 460 -4.95 5.77 27.34
CA ASP A 460 -4.74 5.60 28.78
C ASP A 460 -3.92 4.34 29.11
N VAL A 461 -2.67 4.62 29.49
CA VAL A 461 -1.94 4.09 30.66
C VAL A 461 -1.68 2.57 30.75
N THR A 462 -0.49 2.12 30.37
CA THR A 462 0.60 1.65 31.27
C THR A 462 1.72 0.96 30.45
N ASP A 463 2.80 1.68 30.15
CA ASP A 463 4.08 1.08 29.69
C ASP A 463 4.86 0.60 30.92
N GLU A 464 4.43 -0.50 31.54
CA GLU A 464 5.24 -1.23 32.53
C GLU A 464 5.58 -2.61 31.95
N GLY A 465 6.61 -2.66 31.09
CA GLY A 465 7.09 -3.96 30.60
C GLY A 465 8.13 -4.01 29.48
N GLU A 466 8.54 -2.90 28.85
CA GLU A 466 9.44 -2.96 27.69
C GLU A 466 10.87 -2.47 28.01
N GLU A 467 11.87 -3.33 27.82
CA GLU A 467 13.29 -2.96 27.84
C GLU A 467 13.53 -1.73 26.95
N LYS A 468 13.93 -0.61 27.56
CA LYS A 468 14.33 0.67 26.94
C LYS A 468 13.24 1.45 26.16
N GLY A 469 11.96 1.10 26.24
CA GLY A 469 10.88 1.86 25.57
C GLY A 469 10.88 1.78 24.04
N ILE A 470 11.47 0.70 23.49
CA ILE A 470 11.40 0.36 22.06
C ILE A 470 10.17 -0.52 21.85
N LYS A 471 9.26 -0.09 20.98
CA LYS A 471 8.12 -0.91 20.58
C LYS A 471 8.58 -1.96 19.57
N ARG A 472 8.42 -3.23 19.95
CA ARG A 472 8.92 -4.40 19.20
C ARG A 472 8.00 -4.81 18.07
N ALA A 473 8.59 -5.40 17.03
CA ALA A 473 7.86 -5.99 15.90
C ALA A 473 7.17 -7.30 16.31
N LYS A 474 5.95 -7.52 15.85
CA LYS A 474 5.17 -8.74 16.12
C LYS A 474 5.71 -9.93 15.33
N SER A 475 5.33 -11.14 15.73
CA SER A 475 5.46 -12.32 14.88
C SER A 475 4.63 -12.19 13.58
N GLY A 476 5.08 -12.86 12.53
CA GLY A 476 4.52 -12.78 11.18
C GLY A 476 5.51 -12.18 10.18
N ASP A 477 5.08 -11.98 8.94
CA ASP A 477 5.92 -11.48 7.85
C ASP A 477 5.79 -9.97 7.60
N GLY A 478 4.84 -9.30 8.27
CA GLY A 478 4.65 -7.86 8.16
C GLY A 478 4.05 -7.39 6.82
N SER A 479 3.55 -8.32 6.00
CA SER A 479 2.91 -7.99 4.71
C SER A 479 1.62 -7.19 4.89
N THR A 480 1.30 -6.33 3.93
CA THR A 480 -0.02 -5.68 3.84
C THR A 480 -1.03 -6.54 3.09
N GLY A 481 -0.58 -7.59 2.39
CA GLY A 481 -1.35 -8.23 1.34
C GLY A 481 -1.61 -7.26 0.17
N VAL A 482 -2.71 -7.48 -0.55
CA VAL A 482 -3.20 -6.60 -1.60
C VAL A 482 -4.08 -5.49 -0.99
N VAL A 483 -3.67 -4.23 -1.14
CA VAL A 483 -4.43 -3.07 -0.66
C VAL A 483 -5.05 -2.33 -1.83
N VAL A 484 -6.37 -2.36 -1.96
CA VAL A 484 -7.11 -1.86 -3.12
C VAL A 484 -7.75 -0.51 -2.82
N MET A 485 -7.34 0.54 -3.55
CA MET A 485 -7.62 1.94 -3.23
C MET A 485 -8.47 2.66 -4.26
N ASP A 486 -9.15 3.72 -3.82
CA ASP A 486 -9.82 4.73 -4.64
C ASP A 486 -9.02 6.04 -4.61
N HIS A 487 -9.07 6.84 -5.69
CA HIS A 487 -8.51 8.20 -5.81
C HIS A 487 -7.01 8.31 -5.46
N VAL A 488 -6.24 7.25 -5.68
CA VAL A 488 -4.81 7.25 -5.42
C VAL A 488 -4.05 8.07 -6.46
N GLY A 489 -2.99 8.77 -6.03
CA GLY A 489 -2.19 9.64 -6.91
C GLY A 489 -2.76 11.05 -7.11
N GLU A 490 -3.88 11.40 -6.46
CA GLU A 490 -4.44 12.76 -6.55
C GLU A 490 -3.39 13.80 -6.12
N HIS A 491 -3.24 14.87 -6.90
CA HIS A 491 -2.20 15.89 -6.72
C HIS A 491 -0.75 15.36 -6.73
N GLY A 492 -0.51 14.19 -7.33
CA GLY A 492 0.80 13.54 -7.36
C GLY A 492 1.17 12.79 -6.09
N ASP A 493 0.24 12.64 -5.15
CA ASP A 493 0.46 11.93 -3.88
C ASP A 493 0.30 10.42 -4.06
N TRP A 494 1.45 9.76 -4.21
CA TRP A 494 1.57 8.30 -4.32
C TRP A 494 2.16 7.66 -3.05
N GLU A 495 2.29 8.39 -1.94
CA GLU A 495 3.04 7.91 -0.76
C GLU A 495 2.47 6.62 -0.16
N LEU A 496 1.14 6.48 -0.08
CA LEU A 496 0.52 5.22 0.36
C LEU A 496 0.92 4.03 -0.52
N VAL A 497 0.99 4.20 -1.84
CA VAL A 497 1.44 3.14 -2.77
C VAL A 497 2.89 2.76 -2.49
N LYS A 498 3.74 3.77 -2.30
CA LYS A 498 5.17 3.57 -2.00
C LYS A 498 5.37 2.87 -0.67
N LEU A 499 4.58 3.21 0.35
CA LEU A 499 4.61 2.53 1.64
C LEU A 499 4.21 1.06 1.51
N ILE A 500 3.12 0.76 0.80
CA ILE A 500 2.67 -0.63 0.55
C ILE A 500 3.79 -1.43 -0.13
N VAL A 501 4.37 -0.90 -1.21
CA VAL A 501 5.52 -1.54 -1.89
C VAL A 501 6.70 -1.71 -0.93
N GLY A 502 6.97 -0.71 -0.09
CA GLY A 502 8.02 -0.74 0.92
C GLY A 502 7.85 -1.86 1.95
N MET A 503 6.62 -2.27 2.28
CA MET A 503 6.36 -3.34 3.27
C MET A 503 6.87 -4.72 2.83
N ASN A 504 7.20 -4.91 1.54
CA ASN A 504 7.94 -6.09 1.08
C ASN A 504 9.32 -6.23 1.76
N MET A 505 9.83 -5.18 2.43
CA MET A 505 11.00 -5.29 3.31
C MET A 505 10.87 -6.36 4.40
N GLY A 506 9.65 -6.68 4.85
CA GLY A 506 9.42 -7.70 5.88
C GLY A 506 9.81 -9.10 5.42
N VAL A 507 9.26 -9.53 4.28
CA VAL A 507 9.60 -10.83 3.68
C VAL A 507 11.05 -10.86 3.20
N LEU A 508 11.57 -9.76 2.64
CA LEU A 508 12.97 -9.67 2.20
C LEU A 508 13.97 -9.78 3.35
N ALA A 509 13.66 -9.18 4.51
CA ALA A 509 14.51 -9.28 5.69
C ALA A 509 14.68 -10.74 6.14
N LYS A 510 13.59 -11.53 6.11
CA LYS A 510 13.62 -12.96 6.45
C LYS A 510 14.43 -13.80 5.47
N MET A 511 14.37 -13.47 4.17
CA MET A 511 15.15 -14.21 3.16
C MET A 511 16.64 -13.94 3.29
N LYS A 512 17.03 -12.70 3.60
CA LYS A 512 18.44 -12.31 3.81
C LYS A 512 19.06 -12.91 5.07
N THR A 513 18.34 -12.94 6.19
CA THR A 513 18.87 -13.51 7.45
C THR A 513 19.16 -15.01 7.35
N LEU A 514 18.58 -15.69 6.34
CA LEU A 514 18.70 -17.13 6.13
C LEU A 514 19.51 -17.51 4.87
N GLY A 515 20.24 -16.55 4.28
CA GLY A 515 21.29 -16.84 3.28
C GLY A 515 20.82 -17.04 1.83
N LYS A 516 19.60 -16.62 1.47
CA LYS A 516 19.18 -16.50 0.07
C LYS A 516 19.41 -15.06 -0.40
N SER A 517 20.42 -14.86 -1.26
CA SER A 517 20.74 -13.57 -1.89
C SER A 517 20.00 -13.37 -3.21
#